data_AF-A0A923WS42-F1
#
_entry.id   AF-A0A923WS42-F1
#
_cell.length_a   1.000
_cell.length_b   1.000
_cell.length_c   1.000
_cell.angle_alpha   90.00
_cell.angle_beta   90.00
_cell.angle_gamma   90.00
#
_symmetry.space_group_name_H-M   'P 1'
#
loop_
_entity.id
_entity.type
_entity.pdbx_description
1 polymer ?
#
loop_
_entity_poly.entity_id
_entity_poly.type
_entity_poly.pdbx_seq_one_letter_code
_entity_poly.pdbx_strand_id
1 'polypeptide(L)'
;MLKNLFMVYICPEIMGHMVLFSPVLSPALYAYVLMYSLHAFYHLFYQTNVNHTKSPEDFTKIKMPVYFISHGGGPWPWLQGPYREAYQQLESSLKKLPYELPEKPKAILMISGHWEENNFSIMTHPKPPMLYDYGGFPQHTYHIKYPAVNSAELISRVQTLLNAMGIYPDLDPNRGFDHGTFTPLAVSYPDADIPVVQLSLRADYDPETH
;
A
#
# COMPACT_ATOMS: atom_id res chain seq x y z
N MET A 1 4.49 -15.51 13.59
CA MET A 1 4.84 -14.09 13.85
C MET A 1 5.43 -13.50 12.58
N LEU A 2 4.60 -12.88 11.74
CA LEU A 2 4.98 -12.07 10.59
C LEU A 2 5.74 -10.84 11.08
N LYS A 3 7.08 -10.94 11.10
CA LYS A 3 7.97 -9.87 11.57
C LYS A 3 8.41 -8.90 10.45
N ASN A 4 7.97 -9.14 9.21
CA ASN A 4 8.44 -8.46 7.99
C ASN A 4 7.24 -8.04 7.10
N LEU A 5 6.47 -7.04 7.55
CA LEU A 5 5.30 -6.53 6.83
C LEU A 5 5.69 -5.39 5.89
N PHE A 6 5.39 -5.53 4.60
CA PHE A 6 5.52 -4.44 3.62
C PHE A 6 4.18 -3.72 3.49
N MET A 7 4.15 -2.42 3.75
CA MET A 7 2.94 -1.61 3.66
C MET A 7 3.05 -0.67 2.46
N VAL A 8 2.05 -0.74 1.58
CA VAL A 8 1.98 0.09 0.38
C VAL A 8 0.71 0.93 0.48
N TYR A 9 0.89 2.25 0.53
CA TYR A 9 -0.19 3.21 0.39
C TYR A 9 -0.24 3.68 -1.06
N ILE A 10 -1.43 3.76 -1.65
CA ILE A 10 -1.59 4.11 -3.06
C ILE A 10 -2.44 5.36 -3.20
N CYS A 11 -1.89 6.36 -3.91
CA CYS A 11 -2.58 7.62 -4.21
C CYS A 11 -3.65 7.41 -5.28
N PRO A 12 -4.87 7.98 -5.15
CA PRO A 12 -5.79 8.15 -6.27
C PRO A 12 -5.20 9.12 -7.32
N GLU A 13 -5.31 8.74 -8.59
CA GLU A 13 -4.90 9.43 -9.84
C GLU A 13 -4.09 10.75 -9.72
N ILE A 14 -2.77 10.65 -9.57
CA ILE A 14 -1.87 11.74 -9.98
C ILE A 14 -1.43 11.47 -11.41
N MET A 15 -1.94 12.26 -12.36
CA MET A 15 -1.37 12.32 -13.70
C MET A 15 0.13 12.65 -13.60
N GLY A 16 0.97 11.72 -14.06
CA GLY A 16 2.24 12.05 -14.71
C GLY A 16 3.39 12.61 -13.88
N HIS A 17 3.31 12.73 -12.55
CA HIS A 17 4.47 13.15 -11.76
C HIS A 17 4.67 12.26 -10.52
N MET A 18 5.66 11.39 -10.62
CA MET A 18 6.25 10.67 -9.51
C MET A 18 6.74 11.67 -8.47
N VAL A 19 6.34 11.46 -7.21
CA VAL A 19 6.95 12.10 -6.04
C VAL A 19 8.33 11.46 -5.83
N LEU A 20 9.32 11.94 -6.58
CA LEU A 20 10.67 12.12 -6.06
C LEU A 20 10.84 13.62 -5.82
N PHE A 21 11.27 13.97 -4.62
CA PHE A 21 11.53 15.33 -4.15
C PHE A 21 12.10 16.24 -5.26
N SER A 22 11.32 17.25 -5.69
CA SER A 22 11.80 18.43 -6.44
C SER A 22 10.74 19.56 -6.40
N PRO A 23 11.15 20.85 -6.34
CA PRO A 23 10.41 21.90 -5.63
C PRO A 23 9.54 22.74 -6.58
N VAL A 24 8.30 22.32 -6.85
CA VAL A 24 7.27 23.22 -7.43
C VAL A 24 5.89 22.86 -6.87
N LEU A 25 5.75 22.91 -5.55
CA LEU A 25 4.45 22.94 -4.87
C LEU A 25 4.49 24.02 -3.80
N SER A 26 3.38 24.73 -3.60
CA SER A 26 3.37 25.86 -2.67
C SER A 26 3.74 25.40 -1.25
N PRO A 27 4.51 26.20 -0.49
CA PRO A 27 5.03 25.81 0.83
C PRO A 27 3.95 25.37 1.83
N ALA A 28 2.70 25.82 1.64
CA ALA A 28 1.60 25.54 2.56
C ALA A 28 1.05 24.11 2.45
N LEU A 29 0.96 23.55 1.24
CA LEU A 29 0.43 22.19 1.05
C LEU A 29 1.50 21.13 1.37
N TYR A 30 2.77 21.45 1.12
CA TYR A 30 3.92 20.61 1.47
C TYR A 30 4.12 20.54 2.99
N ALA A 31 3.93 21.66 3.70
CA ALA A 31 3.93 21.68 5.16
C ALA A 31 2.77 20.87 5.76
N TYR A 32 1.58 20.85 5.14
CA TYR A 32 0.44 20.10 5.68
C TYR A 32 0.64 18.58 5.65
N VAL A 33 1.17 18.03 4.55
CA VAL A 33 1.41 16.58 4.43
C VAL A 33 2.63 16.13 5.25
N LEU A 34 3.71 16.93 5.30
CA LEU A 34 4.91 16.57 6.07
C LEU A 34 4.78 16.85 7.58
N MET A 35 4.06 17.89 8.00
CA MET A 35 3.99 18.26 9.42
C MET A 35 3.15 17.28 10.24
N TYR A 36 2.08 16.70 9.66
CA TYR A 36 1.27 15.66 10.33
C TYR A 36 1.92 14.27 10.25
N SER A 37 2.60 13.94 9.15
CA SER A 37 3.36 12.69 9.04
C SER A 37 4.58 12.62 9.96
N LEU A 38 5.20 13.76 10.31
CA LEU A 38 6.36 13.81 11.22
C LEU A 38 6.00 14.09 12.68
N HIS A 39 4.93 14.83 13.00
CA HIS A 39 4.53 15.04 14.41
C HIS A 39 3.94 13.78 15.06
N ALA A 40 3.17 12.98 14.31
CA ALA A 40 2.66 11.70 14.81
C ALA A 40 3.79 10.68 15.06
N PHE A 41 4.88 10.76 14.30
CA PHE A 41 6.06 9.91 14.50
C PHE A 41 6.99 10.40 15.63
N TYR A 42 7.10 11.71 15.88
CA TYR A 42 8.02 12.24 16.89
C TYR A 42 7.49 12.11 18.32
N HIS A 43 6.18 12.31 18.54
CA HIS A 43 5.61 12.28 19.89
C HIS A 43 5.38 10.87 20.46
N LEU A 44 5.14 9.87 19.61
CA LEU A 44 4.97 8.48 20.07
C LEU A 44 6.31 7.76 20.33
N PHE A 45 7.42 8.24 19.77
CA PHE A 45 8.74 7.61 19.92
C PHE A 45 9.59 8.17 21.08
N TYR A 46 9.32 9.39 21.58
CA TYR A 46 10.18 10.04 22.58
C TYR A 46 9.65 10.10 24.01
N GLN A 47 8.40 9.71 24.29
CA GLN A 47 7.85 9.77 25.65
C GLN A 47 7.97 8.49 26.49
N THR A 48 8.60 7.42 25.99
CA THR A 48 8.82 6.18 26.77
C THR A 48 10.28 5.90 27.15
N ASN A 49 11.21 6.83 26.91
CA ASN A 49 12.59 6.70 27.41
C ASN A 49 12.69 7.11 28.88
N VAL A 50 12.24 6.22 29.77
CA VAL A 50 12.75 6.15 31.14
C VAL A 50 13.39 4.77 31.32
N ASN A 51 14.72 4.76 31.20
CA ASN A 51 15.68 3.80 31.75
C ASN A 51 15.31 2.31 31.69
N HIS A 52 15.62 1.67 30.56
CA HIS A 52 16.07 0.27 30.60
C HIS A 52 17.37 0.12 29.81
N THR A 53 18.38 -0.40 30.49
CA THR A 53 19.67 -0.79 29.93
C THR A 53 19.45 -1.82 28.81
N LYS A 54 19.72 -1.43 27.56
CA LYS A 54 19.57 -2.31 26.39
C LYS A 54 20.62 -3.43 26.46
N SER A 55 20.17 -4.69 26.40
CA SER A 55 21.05 -5.84 26.29
C SER A 55 21.64 -5.96 24.87
N PRO A 56 22.74 -6.71 24.67
CA PRO A 56 23.42 -6.85 23.38
C PRO A 56 22.60 -7.52 22.26
N GLU A 57 21.36 -7.96 22.52
CA GLU A 57 20.50 -8.65 21.55
C GLU A 57 19.72 -7.71 20.60
N ASP A 58 19.88 -6.38 20.72
CA ASP A 58 19.10 -5.38 19.95
C ASP A 58 19.54 -5.25 18.47
N PHE A 59 20.52 -6.03 18.02
CA PHE A 59 20.99 -6.10 16.64
C PHE A 59 20.46 -7.37 15.94
N THR A 60 19.25 -7.34 15.38
CA THR A 60 18.85 -8.03 14.12
C THR A 60 17.33 -7.94 13.87
N LYS A 61 16.72 -6.76 13.95
CA LYS A 61 15.32 -6.60 13.53
C LYS A 61 15.26 -5.76 12.26
N ILE A 62 15.28 -6.43 11.11
CA ILE A 62 15.11 -5.79 9.82
C ILE A 62 13.66 -5.26 9.75
N LYS A 63 13.51 -3.94 9.81
CA LYS A 63 12.22 -3.27 9.63
C LYS A 63 12.00 -3.08 8.14
N MET A 64 10.88 -3.59 7.63
CA MET A 64 10.46 -3.33 6.26
C MET A 64 10.07 -1.85 6.08
N PRO A 65 10.45 -1.22 4.96
CA PRO A 65 9.99 0.12 4.62
C PRO A 65 8.48 0.14 4.31
N VAL A 66 7.91 1.34 4.42
CA VAL A 66 6.55 1.66 3.96
C VAL A 66 6.69 2.50 2.69
N TYR A 67 5.92 2.18 1.66
CA TYR A 67 5.94 2.92 0.39
C TYR A 67 4.62 3.63 0.14
N PHE A 68 4.70 4.83 -0.43
CA PHE A 68 3.58 5.48 -1.08
C PHE A 68 3.83 5.48 -2.58
N ILE A 69 2.96 4.84 -3.36
CA ILE A 69 3.16 4.66 -4.81
C ILE A 69 1.98 5.18 -5.62
N SER A 70 2.27 5.60 -6.85
CA SER A 70 1.24 5.74 -7.88
C SER A 70 0.93 4.34 -8.45
N HIS A 71 -0.34 4.06 -8.69
CA HIS A 71 -0.76 2.84 -9.39
C HIS A 71 -0.79 3.03 -10.93
N GLY A 72 -0.78 4.29 -11.39
CA GLY A 72 -0.97 4.67 -12.79
C GLY A 72 -2.41 4.45 -13.28
N GLY A 73 -2.76 4.92 -14.47
CA GLY A 73 -4.10 4.69 -15.01
C GLY A 73 -4.33 3.20 -15.31
N GLY A 74 -5.44 2.63 -14.84
CA GLY A 74 -5.77 1.25 -15.19
C GLY A 74 -5.91 1.12 -16.71
N PRO A 75 -5.56 0.00 -17.35
CA PRO A 75 -4.63 -1.09 -17.05
C PRO A 75 -3.29 -0.89 -17.79
N TRP A 76 -2.57 0.20 -17.51
CA TRP A 76 -1.43 0.67 -18.30
C TRP A 76 -0.33 -0.38 -18.62
N PRO A 77 0.04 -1.34 -17.76
CA PRO A 77 1.12 -2.29 -18.07
C PRO A 77 0.78 -3.22 -19.24
N TRP A 78 -0.50 -3.41 -19.53
CA TRP A 78 -0.99 -4.30 -20.59
C TRP A 78 -1.34 -3.55 -21.88
N LEU A 79 -1.19 -2.23 -21.90
CA LEU A 79 -1.40 -1.41 -23.09
C LEU A 79 -0.11 -1.26 -23.89
N GLN A 80 -0.23 -0.70 -25.09
CA GLN A 80 0.88 -0.43 -26.00
C GLN A 80 0.85 1.03 -26.47
N GLY A 81 1.96 1.49 -27.06
CA GLY A 81 2.09 2.82 -27.63
C GLY A 81 2.09 3.94 -26.59
N PRO A 82 1.68 5.17 -26.98
CA PRO A 82 1.84 6.38 -26.17
C PRO A 82 1.26 6.29 -24.76
N TYR A 83 0.15 5.54 -24.59
CA TYR A 83 -0.47 5.38 -23.27
C TYR A 83 0.46 4.66 -22.29
N ARG A 84 1.07 3.53 -22.69
CA ARG A 84 2.04 2.83 -21.84
C ARG A 84 3.33 3.62 -21.68
N GLU A 85 3.78 4.27 -22.76
CA GLU A 85 5.01 5.08 -22.74
C GLU A 85 4.96 6.19 -21.69
N ALA A 86 3.78 6.78 -21.45
CA ALA A 86 3.57 7.78 -20.41
C ALA A 86 3.89 7.27 -18.98
N TYR A 87 3.91 5.95 -18.75
CA TYR A 87 4.19 5.33 -17.45
C TYR A 87 5.58 4.70 -17.36
N GLN A 88 6.49 4.92 -18.31
CA GLN A 88 7.83 4.31 -18.30
C GLN A 88 8.61 4.56 -17.01
N GLN A 89 8.51 5.77 -16.44
CA GLN A 89 9.17 6.11 -15.19
C GLN A 89 8.57 5.33 -14.01
N LEU A 90 7.24 5.22 -13.96
CA LEU A 90 6.54 4.41 -12.97
C LEU A 90 6.91 2.93 -13.11
N GLU A 91 6.94 2.40 -14.33
CA GLU A 91 7.35 1.02 -14.62
C GLU A 91 8.77 0.74 -14.11
N SER A 92 9.70 1.65 -14.37
CA SER A 92 11.09 1.54 -13.91
C SER A 92 11.19 1.54 -12.39
N SER A 93 10.46 2.42 -11.69
CA SER A 93 10.45 2.49 -10.23
C SER A 93 9.84 1.24 -9.59
N LEU A 94 8.71 0.75 -10.10
CA LEU A 94 8.06 -0.47 -9.60
C LEU A 94 8.93 -1.72 -9.81
N LYS A 95 9.62 -1.83 -10.96
CA LYS A 95 10.56 -2.92 -11.22
C LYS A 95 11.78 -2.91 -10.29
N LYS A 96 12.20 -1.73 -9.81
CA LYS A 96 13.33 -1.60 -8.87
C LYS A 96 12.94 -1.93 -7.44
N LEU A 97 11.68 -1.70 -7.06
CA LEU A 97 11.18 -1.83 -5.70
C LEU A 97 11.62 -3.13 -5.00
N PRO A 98 11.50 -4.35 -5.59
CA PRO A 98 11.93 -5.57 -4.91
C PRO A 98 13.42 -5.61 -4.55
N TYR A 99 14.27 -4.90 -5.30
CA TYR A 99 15.71 -4.84 -5.10
C TYR A 99 16.14 -3.75 -4.10
N GLU A 100 15.24 -2.82 -3.77
CA GLU A 100 15.47 -1.79 -2.74
C GLU A 100 15.10 -2.30 -1.33
N LEU A 101 14.38 -3.43 -1.25
CA LEU A 101 13.99 -4.03 0.02
C LEU A 101 15.14 -4.82 0.63
N PRO A 102 15.25 -4.82 1.98
CA PRO A 102 16.30 -5.58 2.66
C PRO A 102 16.15 -7.10 2.47
N GLU A 103 14.93 -7.58 2.23
CA GLU A 103 14.62 -8.96 1.86
C GLU A 103 13.23 -9.02 1.19
N LYS A 104 12.85 -10.18 0.64
CA LYS A 104 11.52 -10.38 0.07
C LYS A 104 10.43 -10.30 1.16
N PRO A 105 9.35 -9.51 0.98
CA PRO A 105 8.24 -9.47 1.93
C PRO A 105 7.58 -10.83 2.12
N LYS A 106 7.18 -11.13 3.35
CA LYS A 106 6.40 -12.35 3.66
C LYS A 106 4.91 -12.18 3.37
N ALA A 107 4.45 -10.92 3.40
CA ALA A 107 3.11 -10.51 3.02
C ALA A 107 3.12 -8.99 2.77
N ILE A 108 2.15 -8.51 2.00
CA ILE A 108 1.91 -7.10 1.71
C ILE A 108 0.57 -6.69 2.32
N LEU A 109 0.57 -5.61 3.10
CA LEU A 109 -0.63 -4.86 3.41
C LEU A 109 -0.75 -3.72 2.41
N MET A 110 -1.81 -3.77 1.60
CA MET A 110 -2.10 -2.77 0.58
C MET A 110 -3.23 -1.87 1.06
N ILE A 111 -3.03 -0.56 1.04
CA ILE A 111 -4.09 0.43 1.20
C ILE A 111 -4.29 1.07 -0.17
N SER A 112 -5.39 0.73 -0.83
CA SER A 112 -5.70 1.24 -2.16
C SER A 112 -6.58 2.48 -2.08
N GLY A 113 -6.22 3.51 -2.85
CA GLY A 113 -7.08 4.69 -3.06
C GLY A 113 -8.39 4.38 -3.79
N HIS A 114 -8.60 3.14 -4.28
CA HIS A 114 -9.85 2.67 -4.89
C HIS A 114 -10.72 1.85 -3.93
N TRP A 115 -10.41 1.88 -2.63
CA TRP A 115 -11.25 1.25 -1.62
C TRP A 115 -11.54 2.17 -0.47
N GLU A 116 -12.75 2.69 -0.44
CA GLU A 116 -13.23 3.61 0.57
C GLU A 116 -14.49 3.03 1.20
N GLU A 117 -14.56 3.13 2.52
CA GLU A 117 -15.64 2.57 3.32
C GLU A 117 -16.00 3.56 4.44
N ASN A 118 -17.20 3.45 5.02
CA ASN A 118 -17.59 4.31 6.15
C ASN A 118 -16.76 4.04 7.42
N ASN A 119 -16.23 2.82 7.55
CA ASN A 119 -15.32 2.39 8.59
C ASN A 119 -14.13 1.68 7.93
N PHE A 120 -13.03 1.49 8.64
CA PHE A 120 -11.94 0.67 8.10
C PHE A 120 -12.41 -0.77 7.86
N SER A 121 -12.06 -1.34 6.71
CA SER A 121 -12.44 -2.70 6.32
C SER A 121 -11.21 -3.49 5.90
N ILE A 122 -11.11 -4.74 6.35
CA ILE A 122 -10.02 -5.66 5.98
C ILE A 122 -10.54 -6.69 4.99
N MET A 123 -9.83 -6.88 3.87
CA MET A 123 -10.16 -7.92 2.90
C MET A 123 -9.85 -9.30 3.49
N THR A 124 -10.82 -10.21 3.44
CA THR A 124 -10.70 -11.56 4.03
C THR A 124 -10.88 -12.72 3.04
N HIS A 125 -11.18 -12.44 1.77
CA HIS A 125 -11.31 -13.50 0.77
C HIS A 125 -9.96 -14.23 0.56
N PRO A 126 -9.86 -15.58 0.70
CA PRO A 126 -8.59 -16.31 0.65
C PRO A 126 -7.90 -16.28 -0.72
N LYS A 127 -8.69 -16.21 -1.80
CA LYS A 127 -8.24 -16.07 -3.20
C LYS A 127 -9.00 -14.93 -3.87
N PRO A 128 -8.70 -13.66 -3.54
CA PRO A 128 -9.53 -12.52 -3.92
C PRO A 128 -9.83 -12.52 -5.43
N PRO A 129 -11.08 -12.23 -5.84
CA PRO A 129 -11.38 -12.03 -7.25
C PRO A 129 -10.70 -10.74 -7.77
N MET A 130 -10.71 -10.55 -9.09
CA MET A 130 -10.33 -9.26 -9.66
C MET A 130 -11.54 -8.31 -9.61
N LEU A 131 -11.28 -7.05 -9.27
CA LEU A 131 -12.21 -5.94 -9.37
C LEU A 131 -11.70 -4.98 -10.45
N TYR A 132 -12.38 -4.92 -11.59
CA TYR A 132 -12.00 -3.99 -12.66
C TYR A 132 -12.78 -2.70 -12.53
N ASP A 133 -12.16 -1.72 -11.88
CA ASP A 133 -12.66 -0.40 -11.54
C ASP A 133 -12.25 0.69 -12.57
N TYR A 134 -11.94 0.27 -13.80
CA TYR A 134 -11.66 1.15 -14.95
C TYR A 134 -12.55 0.81 -16.16
N GLY A 135 -12.82 1.82 -17.00
CA GLY A 135 -13.71 1.72 -18.16
C GLY A 135 -13.06 2.17 -19.47
N GLY A 136 -13.58 1.67 -20.60
CA GLY A 136 -13.20 2.17 -21.94
C GLY A 136 -11.92 1.57 -22.53
N PHE A 137 -11.38 0.51 -21.93
CA PHE A 137 -10.15 -0.13 -22.40
C PHE A 137 -10.41 -1.38 -23.26
N PRO A 138 -9.40 -1.90 -23.99
CA PRO A 138 -9.56 -3.10 -24.79
C PRO A 138 -10.02 -4.32 -23.97
N GLN A 139 -10.89 -5.15 -24.53
CA GLN A 139 -11.52 -6.27 -23.82
C GLN A 139 -10.54 -7.23 -23.12
N HIS A 140 -9.35 -7.45 -23.68
CA HIS A 140 -8.36 -8.36 -23.09
C HIS A 140 -7.92 -7.91 -21.69
N THR A 141 -8.01 -6.62 -21.36
CA THR A 141 -7.59 -6.11 -20.06
C THR A 141 -8.56 -6.46 -18.93
N TYR A 142 -9.81 -6.81 -19.26
CA TYR A 142 -10.80 -7.31 -18.30
C TYR A 142 -10.67 -8.83 -18.06
N HIS A 143 -9.66 -9.47 -18.64
CA HIS A 143 -9.34 -10.88 -18.42
C HIS A 143 -8.03 -11.08 -17.65
N ILE A 144 -7.32 -9.99 -17.32
CA ILE A 144 -6.08 -10.01 -16.54
C ILE A 144 -6.35 -10.56 -15.15
N LYS A 145 -5.51 -11.48 -14.69
CA LYS A 145 -5.57 -12.03 -13.32
C LYS A 145 -4.24 -11.77 -12.61
N TYR A 146 -4.33 -11.38 -11.34
CA TYR A 146 -3.19 -11.33 -10.42
C TYR A 146 -3.50 -12.30 -9.25
N PRO A 147 -3.02 -13.56 -9.32
CA PRO A 147 -3.54 -14.65 -8.50
C PRO A 147 -2.91 -14.73 -7.09
N ALA A 148 -2.56 -13.58 -6.49
CA ALA A 148 -2.05 -13.55 -5.13
C ALA A 148 -3.13 -14.02 -4.13
N VAL A 149 -2.73 -14.83 -3.16
CA VAL A 149 -3.61 -15.25 -2.05
C VAL A 149 -3.58 -14.23 -0.92
N ASN A 150 -4.55 -14.27 -0.01
CA ASN A 150 -4.46 -13.47 1.20
C ASN A 150 -3.55 -14.12 2.27
N SER A 151 -3.37 -13.45 3.41
CA SER A 151 -2.69 -14.00 4.57
C SER A 151 -3.56 -13.87 5.82
N ALA A 152 -4.07 -15.01 6.32
CA ALA A 152 -4.84 -15.06 7.56
C ALA A 152 -4.06 -14.52 8.77
N GLU A 153 -2.74 -14.78 8.81
CA GLU A 153 -1.87 -14.24 9.87
C GLU A 153 -1.77 -12.71 9.76
N LEU A 154 -1.69 -12.16 8.54
CA LEU A 154 -1.67 -10.71 8.34
C LEU A 154 -3.02 -10.07 8.72
N ILE A 155 -4.14 -10.66 8.32
CA ILE A 155 -5.50 -10.20 8.67
C ILE A 155 -5.63 -10.10 10.19
N SER A 156 -5.32 -11.19 10.90
CA SER A 156 -5.38 -11.23 12.37
C SER A 156 -4.47 -10.19 13.01
N ARG A 157 -3.27 -9.99 12.44
CA ARG A 157 -2.32 -9.00 12.93
C ARG A 157 -2.84 -7.56 12.77
N VAL A 158 -3.38 -7.22 11.61
CA VAL A 158 -3.96 -5.89 11.33
C VAL A 158 -5.14 -5.63 12.25
N GLN A 159 -6.07 -6.58 12.35
CA GLN A 159 -7.22 -6.47 13.25
C GLN A 159 -6.80 -6.28 14.71
N THR A 160 -5.80 -7.05 15.18
CA THR A 160 -5.27 -6.91 16.55
C THR A 160 -4.68 -5.52 16.80
N LEU A 161 -3.94 -4.97 15.82
CA LEU A 161 -3.33 -3.65 15.93
C LEU A 161 -4.37 -2.53 15.94
N LEU A 162 -5.37 -2.60 15.07
CA LEU A 162 -6.46 -1.62 15.02
C LEU A 162 -7.30 -1.67 16.30
N ASN A 163 -7.67 -2.87 16.77
CA ASN A 163 -8.44 -3.05 18.01
C ASN A 163 -7.69 -2.46 19.22
N ALA A 164 -6.37 -2.61 19.29
CA ALA A 164 -5.56 -2.04 20.36
C ALA A 164 -5.57 -0.49 20.37
N MET A 165 -5.96 0.15 19.27
CA MET A 165 -6.15 1.60 19.14
C MET A 165 -7.63 2.01 19.27
N GLY A 166 -8.53 1.09 19.63
CA GLY A 166 -9.97 1.34 19.70
C GLY A 166 -10.67 1.43 18.33
N ILE A 167 -9.98 1.05 17.26
CA ILE A 167 -10.53 0.97 15.90
C ILE A 167 -10.97 -0.47 15.66
N TYR A 168 -12.25 -0.69 15.42
CA TYR A 168 -12.82 -2.02 15.17
C TYR A 168 -13.16 -2.14 13.68
N PRO A 169 -12.26 -2.70 12.86
CA PRO A 169 -12.48 -2.76 11.42
C PRO A 169 -13.53 -3.81 11.07
N ASP A 170 -14.28 -3.54 10.01
CA ASP A 170 -15.13 -4.53 9.35
C ASP A 170 -14.29 -5.55 8.58
N LEU A 171 -14.88 -6.72 8.31
CA LEU A 171 -14.25 -7.77 7.52
C LEU A 171 -15.04 -7.96 6.24
N ASP A 172 -14.41 -7.74 5.09
CA ASP A 172 -15.05 -7.89 3.79
C ASP A 172 -14.56 -9.17 3.08
N PRO A 173 -15.40 -10.23 3.01
CA PRO A 173 -15.06 -11.45 2.29
C PRO A 173 -15.32 -11.34 0.79
N ASN A 174 -15.88 -10.25 0.28
CA ASN A 174 -16.23 -10.06 -1.13
C ASN A 174 -15.27 -9.12 -1.86
N ARG A 175 -14.43 -8.35 -1.13
CA ARG A 175 -13.44 -7.45 -1.73
C ARG A 175 -12.49 -8.22 -2.66
N GLY A 176 -12.39 -7.73 -3.90
CA GLY A 176 -11.41 -8.15 -4.89
C GLY A 176 -10.29 -7.12 -5.06
N PHE A 177 -9.23 -7.53 -5.76
CA PHE A 177 -8.13 -6.62 -6.11
C PHE A 177 -8.58 -5.62 -7.18
N ASP A 178 -8.65 -4.35 -6.80
CA ASP A 178 -8.80 -3.21 -7.71
C ASP A 178 -7.51 -2.92 -8.49
N HIS A 179 -7.59 -2.11 -9.54
CA HIS A 179 -6.42 -1.80 -10.36
C HIS A 179 -5.35 -1.03 -9.60
N GLY A 180 -5.74 -0.25 -8.59
CA GLY A 180 -4.81 0.34 -7.64
C GLY A 180 -3.88 -0.71 -7.04
N THR A 181 -4.43 -1.87 -6.66
CA THR A 181 -3.67 -2.97 -6.07
C THR A 181 -2.94 -3.82 -7.11
N PHE A 182 -3.64 -4.41 -8.06
CA PHE A 182 -3.05 -5.45 -8.90
C PHE A 182 -2.11 -4.89 -9.98
N THR A 183 -2.30 -3.65 -10.43
CA THR A 183 -1.47 -3.05 -11.48
C THR A 183 -0.02 -2.87 -11.04
N PRO A 184 0.28 -2.16 -9.93
CA PRO A 184 1.65 -2.01 -9.47
C PRO A 184 2.27 -3.32 -9.01
N LEU A 185 1.47 -4.23 -8.44
CA LEU A 185 1.95 -5.53 -8.00
C LEU A 185 2.29 -6.46 -9.17
N ALA A 186 1.54 -6.44 -10.27
CA ALA A 186 1.89 -7.20 -11.47
C ALA A 186 3.22 -6.74 -12.11
N VAL A 187 3.62 -5.49 -11.90
CA VAL A 187 4.92 -4.96 -12.34
C VAL A 187 6.04 -5.28 -11.36
N SER A 188 5.78 -5.16 -10.05
CA SER A 188 6.79 -5.33 -9.00
C SER A 188 7.03 -6.80 -8.64
N TYR A 189 5.97 -7.61 -8.62
CA TYR A 189 5.96 -9.02 -8.23
C TYR A 189 5.13 -9.85 -9.23
N PRO A 190 5.60 -10.00 -10.49
CA PRO A 190 4.82 -10.60 -11.57
C PRO A 190 4.36 -12.04 -11.30
N ASP A 191 5.09 -12.79 -10.47
CA ASP A 191 4.77 -14.18 -10.13
C ASP A 191 3.61 -14.32 -9.11
N ALA A 192 3.14 -13.19 -8.54
CA ALA A 192 2.06 -13.14 -7.56
C ALA A 192 2.25 -14.10 -6.35
N ASP A 193 3.51 -14.31 -5.95
CA ASP A 193 3.90 -15.31 -4.96
C ASP A 193 4.04 -14.75 -3.53
N ILE A 194 3.70 -13.47 -3.34
CA ILE A 194 3.62 -12.82 -2.03
C ILE A 194 2.14 -12.67 -1.65
N PRO A 195 1.71 -13.15 -0.48
CA PRO A 195 0.36 -12.93 0.01
C PRO A 195 0.02 -11.43 0.17
N VAL A 196 -1.20 -11.04 -0.22
CA VAL A 196 -1.66 -9.64 -0.19
C VAL A 196 -2.96 -9.53 0.58
N VAL A 197 -3.02 -8.58 1.51
CA VAL A 197 -4.25 -8.19 2.22
C VAL A 197 -4.50 -6.73 1.93
N GLN A 198 -5.75 -6.36 1.63
CA GLN A 198 -6.14 -4.96 1.51
C GLN A 198 -6.74 -4.45 2.82
N LEU A 199 -6.51 -3.17 3.10
CA LEU A 199 -7.21 -2.37 4.10
C LEU A 199 -7.81 -1.15 3.38
N SER A 200 -9.08 -0.85 3.63
CA SER A 200 -9.75 0.31 3.04
C SER A 200 -9.26 1.63 3.66
N LEU A 201 -9.58 2.72 2.98
CA LEU A 201 -9.63 4.06 3.55
C LEU A 201 -10.99 4.31 4.21
N ARG A 202 -11.04 5.25 5.15
CA ARG A 202 -12.32 5.83 5.58
C ARG A 202 -12.71 6.94 4.62
N ALA A 203 -13.95 6.90 4.15
CA ALA A 203 -14.50 7.83 3.16
C ALA A 203 -14.67 9.27 3.67
N ASP A 204 -14.52 9.51 4.98
CA ASP A 204 -14.49 10.87 5.54
C ASP A 204 -13.13 11.54 5.40
N TYR A 205 -12.08 10.78 5.06
CA TYR A 205 -10.69 11.22 4.89
C TYR A 205 -10.16 12.08 6.03
N ASP A 206 -10.65 11.85 7.25
CA ASP A 206 -10.17 12.57 8.42
C ASP A 206 -8.67 12.25 8.66
N PRO A 207 -7.75 13.22 8.53
CA PRO A 207 -6.32 12.92 8.55
C PRO A 207 -5.76 12.50 9.91
N GLU A 208 -6.46 12.79 11.01
CA GLU A 208 -6.04 12.35 12.34
C GLU A 208 -6.39 10.88 12.57
N THR A 209 -7.50 10.45 11.98
CA THR A 209 -7.96 9.07 12.01
C THR A 209 -7.12 8.14 11.12
N HIS A 210 -6.55 8.66 10.02
CA HIS A 210 -5.73 7.92 9.04
C HIS A 210 -4.24 7.91 9.42
#